data_AF-A0A935UM56-F1
#
_entry.id   AF-A0A935UM56-F1
#
_cell.length_a   1.000
_cell.length_b   1.000
_cell.length_c   1.000
_cell.angle_alpha   90.00
_cell.angle_beta   90.00
_cell.angle_gamma   90.00
#
_symmetry.space_group_name_H-M   'P 1'
#
loop_
_entity.id
_entity.type
_entity.pdbx_description
1 polymer ?
#
loop_
_entity_poly.entity_id
_entity_poly.type
_entity_poly.pdbx_seq_one_letter_code
_entity_poly.pdbx_strand_id
1 'polypeptide(L)'
;MVLYEIATKSARAITTDGKWNEVINGNCDWAYEEEFSFTQAYQWSPQGNYIAYYRFDESKVKEYQFTQFDNSYNKQYTYKYPKAGEANSVVDIHIYDIVSNRDVKADFEQGDIYIPRIKWTQDDNSLVVFWMNRHQNELKLLLTNAKSGDSKPLYQEKTNIILISTMTGSLQKTAKAISLLVKKWLQSYLYEQP
;
A
#
# COMPACT_ATOMS: atom_id res chain seq x y z
N MET A 1 -3.00 10.09 -10.46
CA MET A 1 -4.38 9.64 -10.18
C MET A 1 -5.38 10.76 -10.38
N VAL A 2 -6.54 10.43 -10.95
CA VAL A 2 -7.64 11.35 -11.23
C VAL A 2 -8.93 10.74 -10.72
N LEU A 3 -9.77 11.54 -10.07
CA LEU A 3 -11.16 11.20 -9.76
C LEU A 3 -12.04 11.66 -10.92
N TYR A 4 -12.84 10.75 -11.48
CA TYR A 4 -13.77 11.05 -12.57
C TYR A 4 -15.21 10.91 -12.10
N GLU A 5 -15.98 11.99 -12.20
CA GLU A 5 -17.40 12.00 -11.87
C GLU A 5 -18.23 11.73 -13.12
N ILE A 6 -18.94 10.62 -13.14
CA ILE A 6 -19.68 10.15 -14.32
C ILE A 6 -20.86 11.08 -14.65
N ALA A 7 -21.58 11.54 -13.63
CA ALA A 7 -22.78 12.36 -13.80
C ALA A 7 -22.48 13.71 -14.46
N THR A 8 -21.40 14.37 -14.00
CA THR A 8 -20.97 15.67 -14.53
C THR A 8 -19.98 15.55 -15.69
N LYS A 9 -19.49 14.33 -15.97
CA LYS A 9 -18.40 14.06 -16.93
C LYS A 9 -17.16 14.91 -16.66
N SER A 10 -16.90 15.19 -15.39
CA SER A 10 -15.78 16.01 -14.96
C SER A 10 -14.67 15.15 -14.37
N ALA A 11 -13.43 15.59 -14.55
CA ALA A 11 -12.25 14.91 -14.03
C ALA A 11 -11.48 15.87 -13.13
N ARG A 12 -11.03 15.37 -11.98
CA ARG A 12 -10.27 16.15 -11.00
C ARG A 12 -9.01 15.38 -10.59
N ALA A 13 -7.85 15.99 -10.79
CA ALA A 13 -6.61 15.41 -10.31
C ALA A 13 -6.60 15.37 -8.77
N ILE A 14 -6.30 14.21 -8.20
CA ILE A 14 -6.08 14.05 -6.74
C ILE A 14 -4.60 13.99 -6.38
N THR A 15 -3.73 13.83 -7.38
CA THR A 15 -2.26 13.82 -7.26
C THR A 15 -1.70 14.60 -8.43
N THR A 16 -0.57 15.28 -8.23
CA THR A 16 0.04 16.16 -9.25
C THR A 16 1.54 15.93 -9.45
N ASP A 17 2.16 15.10 -8.60
CA ASP A 17 3.59 14.83 -8.56
C ASP A 17 3.99 13.54 -9.30
N GLY A 18 3.02 12.83 -9.88
CA GLY A 18 3.28 11.63 -10.66
C GLY A 18 4.24 11.92 -11.80
N LYS A 19 5.32 11.14 -11.89
CA LYS A 19 6.40 11.36 -12.85
C LYS A 19 6.92 10.02 -13.33
N TRP A 20 6.97 9.86 -14.65
CA TRP A 20 7.45 8.63 -15.28
C TRP A 20 8.81 8.26 -14.71
N ASN A 21 8.96 6.99 -14.29
CA ASN A 21 10.20 6.40 -13.82
C ASN A 21 10.77 7.06 -12.53
N GLU A 22 9.91 7.74 -11.76
CA GLU A 22 10.27 8.39 -10.50
C GLU A 22 9.15 8.29 -9.44
N VAL A 23 7.91 8.66 -9.76
CA VAL A 23 6.80 8.69 -8.79
C VAL A 23 5.55 8.05 -9.36
N ILE A 24 5.06 7.02 -8.67
CA ILE A 24 3.84 6.28 -9.02
C ILE A 24 2.80 6.49 -7.91
N ASN A 25 1.60 6.94 -8.29
CA ASN A 25 0.49 7.14 -7.37
C ASN A 25 -0.66 6.19 -7.74
N GLY A 26 -1.11 5.37 -6.79
CA GLY A 26 -2.28 4.49 -6.95
C GLY A 26 -2.08 3.25 -7.82
N ASN A 27 -0.87 3.02 -8.32
CA ASN A 27 -0.48 1.79 -9.00
C ASN A 27 0.78 1.24 -8.32
N CYS A 28 1.13 -0.01 -8.56
CA CYS A 28 2.31 -0.63 -7.96
C CYS A 28 3.58 -0.38 -8.77
N ASP A 29 4.71 -0.40 -8.08
CA ASP A 29 5.99 -0.63 -8.72
C ASP A 29 6.19 -2.12 -9.04
N TRP A 30 7.25 -2.43 -9.77
CA TRP A 30 7.56 -3.79 -10.21
C TRP A 30 7.72 -4.76 -9.03
N ALA A 31 8.40 -4.34 -7.95
CA ALA A 31 8.66 -5.21 -6.81
C ALA A 31 7.37 -5.59 -6.06
N TYR A 32 6.44 -4.65 -5.90
CA TYR A 32 5.18 -4.93 -5.23
C TYR A 32 4.23 -5.80 -6.07
N GLU A 33 4.26 -5.64 -7.39
CA GLU A 33 3.51 -6.51 -8.29
C GLU A 33 3.97 -7.97 -8.15
N GLU A 34 5.28 -8.22 -8.17
CA GLU A 34 5.82 -9.57 -8.09
C GLU A 34 5.76 -10.17 -6.67
N GLU A 35 6.21 -9.43 -5.66
CA GLU A 35 6.40 -9.96 -4.30
C GLU A 35 5.10 -9.97 -3.48
N PHE A 36 4.18 -9.03 -3.75
CA PHE A 36 2.95 -8.89 -2.97
C PHE A 36 1.68 -9.14 -3.79
N SER A 37 1.80 -9.39 -5.09
CA SER A 37 0.72 -9.85 -5.98
C SER A 37 -0.49 -8.91 -6.01
N PHE A 38 -0.25 -7.60 -6.11
CA PHE A 38 -1.29 -6.62 -6.42
C PHE A 38 -0.75 -5.54 -7.35
N THR A 39 -1.62 -4.99 -8.19
CA THR A 39 -1.33 -3.85 -9.07
C THR A 39 -2.18 -2.64 -8.69
N GLN A 40 -3.44 -2.86 -8.32
CA GLN A 40 -4.31 -1.80 -7.80
C GLN A 40 -3.84 -1.33 -6.41
N ALA A 41 -3.07 -0.25 -6.37
CA ALA A 41 -2.51 0.34 -5.17
C ALA A 41 -3.39 1.46 -4.59
N TYR A 42 -4.71 1.23 -4.56
CA TYR A 42 -5.66 2.09 -3.88
C TYR A 42 -6.90 1.32 -3.42
N GLN A 43 -7.58 1.86 -2.40
CA GLN A 43 -8.84 1.36 -1.88
C GLN A 43 -9.77 2.50 -1.47
N TRP A 44 -11.03 2.37 -1.86
CA TRP A 44 -12.13 3.19 -1.36
C TRP A 44 -12.49 2.80 0.07
N SER A 45 -12.81 3.80 0.89
CA SER A 45 -13.41 3.57 2.19
C SER A 45 -14.82 2.97 2.04
N PRO A 46 -15.36 2.26 3.05
CA PRO A 46 -16.63 1.53 2.90
C PRO A 46 -17.82 2.44 2.58
N GLN A 47 -17.82 3.68 3.08
CA GLN A 47 -18.84 4.67 2.76
C GLN A 47 -18.45 5.57 1.58
N GLY A 48 -17.26 5.37 1.00
CA GLY A 48 -16.78 6.08 -0.18
C GLY A 48 -16.38 7.54 0.06
N ASN A 49 -16.19 7.98 1.31
CA ASN A 49 -15.76 9.35 1.61
C ASN A 49 -14.25 9.54 1.41
N TYR A 50 -13.47 8.47 1.47
CA TYR A 50 -12.02 8.52 1.34
C TYR A 50 -11.48 7.53 0.30
N ILE A 51 -10.32 7.86 -0.27
CA ILE A 51 -9.50 6.97 -1.07
C ILE A 51 -8.13 6.87 -0.40
N ALA A 52 -7.78 5.69 0.09
CA ALA A 52 -6.42 5.41 0.52
C ALA A 52 -5.61 4.88 -0.68
N TYR A 53 -4.41 5.40 -0.91
CA TYR A 53 -3.56 4.98 -2.02
C TYR A 53 -2.09 4.96 -1.64
N TYR A 54 -1.33 4.16 -2.39
CA TYR A 54 0.11 4.09 -2.27
C TYR A 54 0.74 5.16 -3.17
N ARG A 55 1.75 5.83 -2.63
CA ARG A 55 2.69 6.65 -3.38
C ARG A 55 4.06 5.99 -3.29
N PHE A 56 4.54 5.50 -4.43
CA PHE A 56 5.88 4.95 -4.57
C PHE A 56 6.80 6.02 -5.15
N ASP A 57 7.88 6.33 -4.44
CA ASP A 57 9.01 7.11 -4.96
C ASP A 57 10.15 6.16 -5.30
N GLU A 58 10.26 5.84 -6.59
CA GLU A 58 11.26 4.95 -7.17
C GLU A 58 12.45 5.73 -7.76
N SER A 59 12.58 7.03 -7.49
CA SER A 59 13.65 7.88 -8.04
C SER A 59 15.06 7.39 -7.71
N LYS A 60 15.22 6.68 -6.59
CA LYS A 60 16.48 6.07 -6.13
C LYS A 60 16.65 4.60 -6.55
N VAL A 61 15.64 4.01 -7.18
CA VAL A 61 15.72 2.63 -7.68
C VAL A 61 16.55 2.61 -8.95
N LYS A 62 17.50 1.69 -9.01
CA LYS A 62 18.35 1.51 -10.18
C LYS A 62 17.55 0.95 -11.35
N GLU A 63 17.95 1.37 -12.55
CA GLU A 63 17.37 0.88 -13.79
C GLU A 63 18.10 -0.36 -14.27
N TYR A 64 17.32 -1.29 -14.81
CA TYR A 64 17.81 -2.40 -15.60
C TYR A 64 17.40 -2.18 -17.06
N GLN A 65 18.32 -2.52 -17.96
CA GLN A 65 18.15 -2.28 -19.39
C GLN A 65 18.33 -3.60 -20.12
N PHE A 66 17.45 -3.87 -21.07
CA PHE A 66 17.59 -5.01 -21.98
C PHE A 66 17.16 -4.65 -23.39
N THR A 67 17.70 -5.39 -24.35
CA THR A 67 17.34 -5.24 -25.75
C THR A 67 15.97 -5.88 -25.98
N GLN A 68 14.99 -5.07 -26.36
CA GLN A 68 13.72 -5.53 -26.89
C GLN A 68 13.92 -5.82 -28.37
N PHE A 69 13.87 -7.10 -28.72
CA PHE A 69 13.91 -7.53 -30.11
C PHE A 69 12.52 -7.37 -30.73
N ASP A 70 12.45 -6.61 -31.81
CA ASP A 70 11.27 -6.54 -32.67
C ASP A 70 11.69 -6.90 -34.11
N ASN A 71 10.73 -7.21 -34.98
CA ASN A 71 11.00 -7.62 -36.37
C ASN A 71 11.54 -6.47 -37.26
N SER A 72 11.92 -5.33 -36.65
CA SER A 72 12.42 -4.15 -37.34
C SER A 72 13.81 -3.77 -36.81
N TYR A 73 13.88 -2.74 -35.95
CA TYR A 73 15.08 -2.28 -35.28
C TYR A 73 14.92 -2.48 -33.79
N ASN A 74 15.79 -3.32 -33.23
CA ASN A 74 15.88 -3.56 -31.79
C ASN A 74 15.90 -2.24 -31.02
N LYS A 75 15.11 -2.18 -29.94
CA LYS A 75 15.04 -1.02 -29.05
C LYS A 75 15.60 -1.37 -27.69
N GLN A 76 16.12 -0.36 -27.00
CA GLN A 76 16.48 -0.53 -25.61
C GLN A 76 15.24 -0.29 -24.74
N TYR A 77 14.90 -1.28 -23.92
CA TYR A 77 13.86 -1.15 -22.91
C TYR A 77 14.52 -0.97 -21.54
N THR A 78 14.02 -0.01 -20.79
CA THR A 78 14.57 0.36 -19.46
C THR A 78 13.44 0.31 -18.45
N TYR A 79 13.69 -0.30 -17.28
CA TYR A 79 12.73 -0.38 -16.20
C TYR A 79 13.39 -0.37 -14.82
N LYS A 80 12.67 0.07 -13.78
CA LYS A 80 13.15 0.03 -12.38
C LYS A 80 13.20 -1.40 -11.87
N TYR A 81 14.35 -1.83 -11.36
CA TYR A 81 14.56 -3.19 -10.85
C TYR A 81 15.46 -3.17 -9.61
N PRO A 82 14.89 -3.21 -8.40
CA PRO A 82 15.66 -3.24 -7.17
C PRO A 82 16.27 -4.64 -6.97
N LYS A 83 17.57 -4.78 -7.22
CA LYS A 83 18.30 -6.00 -6.86
C LYS A 83 18.37 -6.15 -5.34
N ALA A 84 18.50 -7.39 -4.87
CA ALA A 84 18.69 -7.67 -3.45
C ALA A 84 19.87 -6.85 -2.87
N GLY A 85 19.62 -6.14 -1.78
CA GLY A 85 20.60 -5.27 -1.11
C GLY A 85 20.68 -3.83 -1.65
N GLU A 86 19.98 -3.52 -2.74
CA GLU A 86 19.88 -2.15 -3.27
C GLU A 86 18.66 -1.41 -2.69
N ALA A 87 18.57 -0.11 -2.96
CA ALA A 87 17.45 0.72 -2.52
C ALA A 87 16.13 0.28 -3.17
N ASN A 88 15.10 0.15 -2.33
CA ASN A 88 13.72 0.01 -2.77
C ASN A 88 13.06 1.38 -2.97
N SER A 89 11.89 1.38 -3.62
CA SER A 89 11.00 2.53 -3.65
C SER A 89 10.63 2.94 -2.22
N VAL A 90 10.64 4.24 -1.94
CA VAL A 90 10.08 4.76 -0.69
C VAL A 90 8.56 4.72 -0.82
N VAL A 91 7.88 4.11 0.16
CA VAL A 91 6.45 3.86 0.09
C VAL A 91 5.71 4.66 1.14
N ASP A 92 4.85 5.55 0.67
CA ASP A 92 3.94 6.33 1.50
C ASP A 92 2.50 5.87 1.29
N ILE A 93 1.70 5.92 2.36
CA ILE A 93 0.25 5.76 2.27
C ILE A 93 -0.39 7.13 2.43
N HIS A 94 -1.20 7.50 1.45
CA HIS A 94 -1.98 8.72 1.44
C HIS A 94 -3.45 8.39 1.58
N ILE A 95 -4.20 9.28 2.22
CA ILE A 95 -5.64 9.18 2.44
C ILE A 95 -6.25 10.48 1.94
N TYR A 96 -7.00 10.36 0.86
CA TYR A 96 -7.61 11.48 0.17
C TYR A 96 -9.09 11.59 0.56
N ASP A 97 -9.49 12.70 1.17
CA ASP A 97 -10.87 13.05 1.50
C ASP A 97 -11.56 13.72 0.30
N ILE A 98 -12.63 13.09 -0.16
CA ILE A 98 -13.37 13.51 -1.35
C ILE A 98 -14.15 14.79 -1.11
N VAL A 99 -14.73 14.93 0.09
CA VAL A 99 -15.60 16.06 0.44
C VAL A 99 -14.78 17.29 0.74
N SER A 100 -13.75 17.17 1.58
CA SER A 100 -12.92 18.32 1.96
C SER A 100 -11.81 18.66 0.97
N ASN A 101 -11.63 17.82 -0.06
CA ASN A 101 -10.57 17.95 -1.06
C ASN A 101 -9.16 18.06 -0.43
N ARG A 102 -8.94 17.25 0.61
CA ARG A 102 -7.69 17.22 1.37
C ARG A 102 -7.02 15.87 1.24
N ASP A 103 -5.71 15.89 1.05
CA ASP A 103 -4.85 14.72 1.09
C ASP A 103 -4.05 14.73 2.40
N VAL A 104 -4.05 13.60 3.11
CA VAL A 104 -3.24 13.41 4.31
C VAL A 104 -2.35 12.18 4.16
N LYS A 105 -1.08 12.32 4.52
CA LYS A 105 -0.14 11.22 4.58
C LYS A 105 -0.31 10.49 5.93
N ALA A 106 -0.35 9.17 5.89
CA ALA A 106 -0.33 8.33 7.08
C ALA A 106 1.03 8.47 7.80
N ASP A 107 0.99 8.72 9.10
CA ASP A 107 2.16 8.98 9.93
C ASP A 107 2.58 7.73 10.70
N PHE A 108 3.59 7.06 10.17
CA PHE A 108 4.23 5.89 10.78
C PHE A 108 5.73 5.90 10.50
N GLU A 109 6.46 5.06 11.25
CA GLU A 109 7.90 4.87 11.12
C GLU A 109 8.29 4.58 9.66
N GLN A 110 9.07 5.49 9.08
CA GLN A 110 9.61 5.39 7.72
C GLN A 110 10.98 4.72 7.71
N GLY A 111 11.40 4.22 6.55
CA GLY A 111 12.72 3.61 6.36
C GLY A 111 12.71 2.54 5.28
N ASP A 112 13.57 1.53 5.45
CA ASP A 112 13.54 0.34 4.60
C ASP A 112 12.46 -0.62 5.11
N ILE A 113 11.25 -0.41 4.60
CA ILE A 113 10.02 -1.07 5.04
C ILE A 113 9.20 -1.52 3.83
N TYR A 114 8.23 -2.38 4.10
CA TYR A 114 7.19 -2.76 3.16
C TYR A 114 5.82 -2.48 3.74
N ILE A 115 4.89 -2.10 2.88
CA ILE A 115 3.47 -1.99 3.19
C ILE A 115 2.71 -3.04 2.37
N PRO A 116 2.72 -4.33 2.76
CA PRO A 116 2.12 -5.38 1.93
C PRO A 116 0.63 -5.16 1.66
N ARG A 117 -0.11 -4.54 2.58
CA ARG A 117 -1.56 -4.30 2.44
C ARG A 117 -1.99 -3.02 3.16
N ILE A 118 -3.06 -2.43 2.66
CA ILE A 118 -3.92 -1.51 3.39
C ILE A 118 -5.34 -2.09 3.39
N LYS A 119 -6.07 -1.87 4.48
CA LYS A 119 -7.46 -2.34 4.62
C LYS A 119 -8.27 -1.35 5.44
N TRP A 120 -9.36 -0.87 4.88
CA TRP A 120 -10.34 -0.12 5.65
C TRP A 120 -11.02 -1.00 6.69
N THR A 121 -11.30 -0.42 7.86
CA THR A 121 -12.22 -1.03 8.83
C THR A 121 -13.67 -0.76 8.45
N GLN A 122 -14.64 -1.26 9.22
CA GLN A 122 -16.05 -0.89 9.05
C GLN A 122 -16.36 0.57 9.46
N ASP A 123 -15.48 1.19 10.25
CA ASP A 123 -15.49 2.62 10.52
C ASP A 123 -14.74 3.35 9.40
N ASP A 124 -15.45 4.22 8.68
CA ASP A 124 -14.93 4.96 7.52
C ASP A 124 -13.71 5.81 7.83
N ASN A 125 -13.54 6.22 9.09
CA ASN A 125 -12.44 7.09 9.50
C ASN A 125 -11.17 6.31 9.89
N SER A 126 -11.18 4.99 9.71
CA SER A 126 -10.16 4.10 10.24
C SER A 126 -9.62 3.17 9.15
N LEU A 127 -8.34 3.35 8.81
CA LEU A 127 -7.57 2.52 7.89
C LEU A 127 -6.56 1.68 8.67
N VAL A 128 -6.42 0.40 8.35
CA VAL A 128 -5.32 -0.44 8.86
C VAL A 128 -4.22 -0.51 7.80
N VAL A 129 -3.04 -0.02 8.17
CA VAL A 129 -1.81 -0.13 7.37
C VAL A 129 -0.99 -1.30 7.90
N PHE A 130 -0.64 -2.24 7.03
CA PHE A 130 0.19 -3.39 7.37
C PHE A 130 1.62 -2.96 7.14
N TRP A 131 2.36 -2.68 8.21
CA TRP A 131 3.75 -2.28 8.16
C TRP A 131 4.64 -3.48 8.39
N MET A 132 5.68 -3.65 7.59
CA MET A 132 6.62 -4.76 7.70
C MET A 132 8.05 -4.25 7.52
N ASN A 133 9.00 -4.76 8.32
CA ASN A 133 10.40 -4.39 8.15
C ASN A 133 11.02 -5.04 6.90
N ARG A 134 12.18 -4.53 6.43
CA ARG A 134 12.92 -5.09 5.29
C ARG A 134 13.22 -6.59 5.40
N HIS A 135 13.49 -7.09 6.60
CA HIS A 135 13.77 -8.51 6.84
C HIS A 135 12.53 -9.41 6.80
N GLN A 136 11.33 -8.81 6.70
CA GLN A 136 10.04 -9.50 6.66
C GLN A 136 9.82 -10.44 7.85
N ASN A 137 10.34 -10.07 9.02
CA ASN A 137 10.25 -10.85 10.26
C ASN A 137 9.57 -10.08 11.41
N GLU A 138 9.20 -8.83 11.16
CA GLU A 138 8.38 -8.00 12.03
C GLU A 138 7.21 -7.42 11.23
N LEU A 139 5.99 -7.68 11.70
CA LEU A 139 4.75 -7.12 11.15
C LEU A 139 4.06 -6.30 12.23
N LYS A 140 3.66 -5.07 11.89
CA LYS A 140 2.81 -4.19 12.71
C LYS A 140 1.53 -3.91 11.94
N LEU A 141 0.39 -4.01 12.60
CA LEU A 141 -0.88 -3.48 12.09
C LEU A 141 -1.08 -2.11 12.72
N LEU A 142 -1.17 -1.09 11.89
CA LEU A 142 -1.26 0.28 12.32
C LEU A 142 -2.67 0.83 12.02
N LEU A 143 -3.44 1.09 13.07
CA LEU A 143 -4.73 1.76 12.95
C LEU A 143 -4.48 3.25 12.72
N THR A 144 -4.87 3.73 11.55
CA THR A 144 -4.57 5.06 11.01
C THR A 144 -5.86 5.85 10.87
N ASN A 145 -5.87 7.05 11.44
CA ASN A 145 -7.00 7.96 11.32
C ASN A 145 -7.03 8.62 9.93
N ALA A 146 -8.14 8.50 9.22
CA ALA A 146 -8.29 8.99 7.85
C ALA A 146 -8.21 10.53 7.72
N LYS A 147 -8.51 11.28 8.78
CA LYS A 147 -8.54 12.75 8.76
C LYS A 147 -7.22 13.39 9.17
N SER A 148 -6.54 12.82 10.16
CA SER A 148 -5.26 13.35 10.65
C SER A 148 -4.05 12.67 10.04
N GLY A 149 -4.18 11.41 9.63
CA GLY A 149 -3.06 10.56 9.23
C GLY A 149 -2.39 9.85 10.41
N ASP A 150 -2.75 10.17 11.66
CA ASP A 150 -2.08 9.59 12.83
C ASP A 150 -2.26 8.07 12.88
N SER A 151 -1.14 7.34 12.93
CA SER A 151 -1.16 5.88 13.08
C SER A 151 -0.80 5.45 14.51
N LYS A 152 -1.52 4.44 15.01
CA LYS A 152 -1.24 3.78 16.30
C LYS A 152 -1.12 2.28 16.12
N PRO A 153 -0.18 1.60 16.81
CA PRO A 153 -0.08 0.15 16.74
C PRO A 153 -1.33 -0.49 17.33
N LEU A 154 -1.94 -1.37 16.55
CA LEU A 154 -3.06 -2.20 16.93
C LEU A 154 -2.60 -3.63 17.28
N TYR A 155 -1.62 -4.13 16.54
CA TYR A 155 -1.03 -5.46 16.72
C TYR A 155 0.43 -5.43 16.25
N GLN A 156 1.25 -6.30 16.83
CA GLN A 156 2.64 -6.49 16.43
C GLN A 156 3.04 -7.95 16.60
N GLU A 157 3.74 -8.48 15.61
CA GLU A 157 4.31 -9.81 15.62
C GLU A 157 5.78 -9.76 15.22
N LYS A 158 6.60 -10.55 15.91
CA LYS A 158 8.00 -10.78 15.58
C LYS A 158 8.26 -12.27 15.52
N THR A 159 8.98 -12.72 14.51
CA THR A 159 9.38 -14.13 14.39
C THR A 159 10.83 -14.26 13.95
N ASN A 160 11.40 -15.45 14.09
CA ASN A 160 12.77 -15.75 13.63
C ASN A 160 12.80 -16.22 12.15
N ILE A 161 11.65 -16.22 11.47
CA ILE A 161 11.49 -16.69 10.10
C ILE A 161 10.77 -15.63 9.26
N ILE A 162 10.71 -15.83 7.94
CA ILE A 162 9.99 -14.91 7.04
C ILE A 162 8.47 -15.06 7.22
N LEU A 163 7.78 -13.92 7.29
CA LEU A 163 6.32 -13.81 7.24
C LEU A 163 5.87 -13.86 5.79
N ILE A 164 5.17 -14.93 5.40
CA ILE A 164 4.58 -15.07 4.07
C ILE A 164 3.28 -14.27 4.04
N SER A 165 3.18 -13.28 3.17
CA SER A 165 2.08 -12.30 3.15
C SER A 165 0.78 -12.76 2.47
N THR A 166 0.47 -14.06 2.46
CA THR A 166 -0.83 -14.57 1.96
C THR A 166 -1.96 -14.24 2.94
N MET A 167 -2.31 -12.95 3.02
CA MET A 167 -3.39 -12.44 3.86
C MET A 167 -4.67 -12.30 3.02
N THR A 168 -5.50 -13.34 3.04
CA THR A 168 -6.87 -13.32 2.51
C THR A 168 -7.83 -13.22 3.69
N GLY A 169 -8.27 -12.00 4.03
CA GLY A 169 -9.23 -11.77 5.11
C GLY A 169 -9.94 -10.42 4.99
N SER A 170 -11.18 -10.36 5.48
CA SER A 170 -11.94 -9.13 5.68
C SER A 170 -11.84 -8.71 7.15
N LEU A 171 -11.67 -7.40 7.41
CA LEU A 171 -11.73 -6.85 8.76
C LEU A 171 -13.19 -6.66 9.15
N GLN A 172 -13.69 -7.49 10.08
CA GLN A 172 -14.98 -7.29 10.73
C GLN A 172 -14.74 -6.74 12.14
N LYS A 173 -15.30 -5.56 12.42
CA LYS A 173 -15.37 -4.99 13.77
C LYS A 173 -16.70 -5.43 14.38
N THR A 174 -16.69 -6.40 15.28
CA THR A 174 -17.75 -6.51 16.29
C THR A 174 -17.27 -5.80 17.55
N ALA A 175 -18.17 -5.44 18.46
CA ALA A 175 -17.92 -4.54 19.60
C ALA A 175 -16.77 -4.94 20.56
N LYS A 176 -16.09 -6.08 20.34
CA LYS A 176 -14.98 -6.58 21.17
C LYS A 176 -13.78 -7.20 20.43
N ALA A 177 -13.78 -7.31 19.09
CA ALA A 177 -12.67 -7.98 18.40
C ALA A 177 -12.44 -7.50 16.96
N ILE A 178 -11.16 -7.52 16.54
CA ILE A 178 -10.75 -7.46 15.14
C ILE A 178 -10.36 -8.89 14.75
N SER A 179 -11.16 -9.51 13.89
CA SER A 179 -10.80 -10.80 13.30
C SER A 179 -9.91 -10.54 12.07
N LEU A 180 -8.67 -11.02 12.11
CA LEU A 180 -7.77 -11.05 10.97
C LEU A 180 -7.41 -12.51 10.68
N LEU A 181 -7.88 -13.02 9.54
CA LEU A 181 -7.48 -14.34 9.05
C LEU A 181 -6.10 -14.24 8.39
N VAL A 182 -5.05 -14.52 9.18
CA VAL A 182 -3.71 -14.79 8.67
C VAL A 182 -3.61 -16.29 8.37
N LYS A 183 -3.70 -16.68 7.09
CA LYS A 183 -3.54 -18.08 6.71
C LYS A 183 -2.05 -18.46 6.70
N LYS A 184 -1.51 -18.85 7.85
CA LYS A 184 -0.36 -19.76 7.93
C LYS A 184 -0.90 -21.05 8.54
N TRP A 185 -0.95 -22.15 7.77
CA TRP A 185 -1.37 -23.50 8.19
C TRP A 185 -2.41 -23.54 9.35
N LEU A 186 -3.71 -23.52 9.02
CA LEU A 186 -4.84 -23.88 9.91
C LEU A 186 -4.90 -23.19 11.30
N GLN A 187 -4.86 -21.85 11.38
CA GLN A 187 -5.35 -21.16 12.59
C GLN A 187 -5.98 -19.79 12.29
N SER A 188 -7.21 -19.60 12.75
CA SER A 188 -7.90 -18.30 12.79
C SER A 188 -7.64 -17.64 14.13
N TYR A 189 -7.09 -16.43 14.14
CA TYR A 189 -6.87 -15.66 15.37
C TYR A 189 -8.02 -14.65 15.56
N LEU A 190 -8.69 -14.75 16.71
CA LEU A 190 -9.62 -13.73 17.22
C LEU A 190 -8.85 -12.88 18.22
N TYR A 191 -8.68 -11.59 17.93
CA TYR A 191 -8.05 -10.65 18.87
C TYR A 191 -9.12 -9.91 19.66
N GLU A 192 -9.20 -10.18 20.96
CA GLU A 192 -9.99 -9.40 21.92
C GLU A 192 -9.12 -8.29 22.52
N GLN A 193 -9.65 -7.07 22.61
CA GLN A 193 -8.99 -5.98 23.36
C GLN A 193 -9.21 -6.22 24.87
N PRO A 194 -8.21 -5.94 25.74
CA PRO A 194 -8.38 -6.01 27.19
C PRO A 194 -9.38 -4.98 27.74
#